data_AF-A0A2G9MYZ0-F1
#
_entry.id   AF-A0A2G9MYZ0-F1
#
_cell.length_a   1.000
_cell.length_b   1.000
_cell.length_c   1.000
_cell.angle_alpha   90.00
_cell.angle_beta   90.00
_cell.angle_gamma   90.00
#
_symmetry.space_group_name_H-M   'P 1'
#
loop_
_entity.id
_entity.type
_entity.pdbx_description
1 polymer ?
#
loop_
_entity_poly.entity_id
_entity_poly.type
_entity_poly.pdbx_seq_one_letter_code
_entity_poly.pdbx_strand_id
1 'polypeptide(L)'
;KDNLAMKGVNSFSGYVTYMLEEMMQKDRTFARYAPKIEKISIDDDRVILKDNIKNRIAEVAVQKGELFCQLCEEKDCVHIGFVFSLPDVYEILNSRGIRHPK
;
A
#
# COMPACT_ATOMS: atom_id res chain seq x y z
N LYS A 1 -5.41 8.54 30.96
CA LYS A 1 -6.77 9.02 31.32
C LYS A 1 -6.87 10.54 31.19
N ASP A 2 -5.79 11.28 31.47
CA ASP A 2 -5.77 12.76 31.43
C ASP A 2 -5.98 13.38 30.04
N ASN A 3 -5.61 12.69 28.96
CA ASN A 3 -5.75 13.19 27.58
C ASN A 3 -7.21 13.24 27.08
N LEU A 4 -8.10 12.41 27.65
CA LEU A 4 -9.53 12.34 27.30
C LEU A 4 -10.34 13.42 28.04
N ALA A 5 -9.97 13.72 29.29
CA ALA A 5 -10.61 14.75 30.11
C ALA A 5 -10.32 16.16 29.56
N MET A 6 -9.11 16.42 29.04
CA MET A 6 -8.77 17.70 28.39
C MET A 6 -9.57 17.98 27.09
N LYS A 7 -10.27 16.99 26.53
CA LYS A 7 -11.09 17.12 25.32
C LYS A 7 -12.60 17.08 25.60
N GLY A 8 -13.02 17.15 26.87
CA GLY A 8 -14.43 17.24 27.26
C GLY A 8 -15.24 15.93 27.15
N VAL A 9 -14.56 14.78 27.06
CA VAL A 9 -15.20 13.47 26.95
C VAL A 9 -15.61 12.95 28.33
N ASN A 10 -16.83 13.27 28.75
CA ASN A 10 -17.36 12.95 30.08
C ASN A 10 -18.37 11.79 30.10
N SER A 11 -18.66 11.20 28.93
CA SER A 11 -19.65 10.15 28.77
C SER A 11 -19.21 9.10 27.76
N PHE A 12 -19.80 7.91 27.82
CA PHE A 12 -19.54 6.83 26.85
C PHE A 12 -19.85 7.28 25.42
N SER A 13 -20.96 7.99 25.21
CA SER A 13 -21.32 8.58 23.92
C SER A 13 -20.24 9.56 23.42
N GLY A 14 -19.71 10.40 24.31
CA GLY A 14 -18.61 11.30 23.95
C GLY A 14 -17.34 10.56 23.54
N TYR A 15 -17.06 9.40 24.14
CA TYR A 15 -15.90 8.58 23.79
C TYR A 15 -16.04 7.96 22.40
N VAL A 16 -17.23 7.45 22.07
CA VAL A 16 -17.54 6.91 20.75
C VAL A 16 -17.46 8.01 19.68
N THR A 17 -18.06 9.18 19.94
CA THR A 17 -17.99 10.32 19.02
C THR A 17 -16.56 10.78 18.78
N TYR A 18 -15.75 10.90 19.85
CA TYR A 18 -14.34 11.26 19.74
C TYR A 18 -13.56 10.25 18.88
N MET A 19 -13.79 8.95 19.09
CA MET A 19 -13.15 7.90 18.30
C MET A 19 -13.53 7.99 16.82
N LEU A 20 -14.80 8.24 16.51
CA LEU A 20 -15.29 8.44 15.15
C LEU A 20 -14.67 9.68 14.51
N GLU A 21 -14.61 10.81 15.23
CA GLU A 21 -13.98 12.04 14.74
C GLU A 21 -12.48 11.85 14.47
N GLU A 22 -11.76 11.14 15.36
CA GLU A 22 -10.34 10.82 15.17
C GLU A 22 -10.15 9.91 13.95
N MET A 23 -11.04 8.92 13.75
CA MET A 23 -11.04 8.08 12.56
C MET A 23 -11.38 8.86 11.28
N MET A 24 -12.34 9.79 11.32
CA MET A 24 -12.69 10.64 10.18
C MET A 24 -11.59 11.66 9.84
N GLN A 25 -10.88 12.20 10.83
CA GLN A 25 -9.72 13.05 10.61
C GLN A 25 -8.56 12.26 10.00
N LYS A 26 -8.31 11.05 10.50
CA LYS A 26 -7.40 10.10 9.86
C LYS A 26 -7.85 9.79 8.44
N ASP A 27 -9.13 9.54 8.20
CA ASP A 27 -9.66 9.24 6.86
C ASP A 27 -9.50 10.42 5.89
N ARG A 28 -9.72 11.66 6.34
CA ARG A 28 -9.47 12.88 5.55
C ARG A 28 -8.00 13.12 5.26
N THR A 29 -7.09 12.74 6.16
CA THR A 29 -5.65 12.75 5.86
C THR A 29 -5.28 11.59 4.94
N PHE A 30 -5.83 10.39 5.13
CA PHE A 30 -5.69 9.25 4.22
C PHE A 30 -6.19 9.55 2.82
N ALA A 31 -7.27 10.32 2.63
CA ALA A 31 -7.74 10.73 1.31
C ALA A 31 -6.77 11.69 0.59
N ARG A 32 -6.02 12.51 1.34
CA ARG A 32 -4.96 13.38 0.78
C ARG A 32 -3.64 12.65 0.55
N TYR A 33 -3.38 11.60 1.32
CA TYR A 33 -2.25 10.69 1.19
C TYR A 33 -2.67 9.34 0.63
N ALA A 34 -3.75 9.28 -0.17
CA ALA A 34 -4.31 8.03 -0.65
C ALA A 34 -3.17 7.20 -1.24
N PRO A 35 -3.08 5.90 -0.89
CA PRO A 35 -1.96 5.08 -1.33
C PRO A 35 -1.83 5.26 -2.83
N LYS A 36 -0.73 5.93 -3.20
CA LYS A 36 -0.45 6.33 -4.58
C LYS A 36 -0.48 5.12 -5.52
N ILE A 37 -0.22 3.95 -4.95
CA ILE A 37 -0.22 2.65 -5.60
C ILE A 37 -1.02 1.69 -4.70
N GLU A 38 -2.00 1.00 -5.27
CA GLU A 38 -2.78 -0.05 -4.60
C GLU A 38 -2.49 -1.40 -5.27
N LYS A 39 -2.41 -2.48 -4.49
CA LYS A 39 -2.39 -3.85 -5.03
C LYS A 39 -3.81 -4.22 -5.46
N ILE A 40 -4.00 -4.64 -6.71
CA ILE A 40 -5.27 -5.19 -7.20
C ILE A 40 -5.27 -6.70 -7.04
N SER A 41 -4.29 -7.37 -7.64
CA SER A 41 -4.15 -8.82 -7.62
C SER A 41 -2.69 -9.23 -7.69
N ILE A 42 -2.43 -10.44 -7.22
CA ILE A 42 -1.16 -11.12 -7.40
C ILE A 42 -1.50 -12.44 -8.10
N ASP A 43 -0.90 -12.63 -9.25
CA ASP A 43 -0.88 -13.88 -10.00
C ASP A 43 0.52 -14.49 -9.87
N ASP A 44 0.68 -15.76 -10.23
CA ASP A 44 1.96 -16.49 -10.06
C ASP A 44 3.15 -15.76 -10.70
N ASP A 45 2.98 -15.21 -11.90
CA ASP A 45 4.05 -14.57 -12.69
C ASP A 45 4.01 -13.04 -12.71
N ARG A 46 2.96 -12.44 -12.12
CA ARG A 46 2.67 -11.02 -12.35
C ARG A 46 1.88 -10.41 -11.19
N VAL A 47 2.22 -9.17 -10.87
CA VAL A 47 1.55 -8.37 -9.85
C VAL A 47 0.85 -7.20 -10.54
N ILE A 48 -0.46 -7.11 -10.34
CA ILE A 48 -1.27 -6.03 -10.88
C ILE A 48 -1.46 -4.96 -9.81
N LEU A 49 -1.02 -3.76 -10.13
CA LEU A 49 -1.11 -2.58 -9.28
C LEU A 49 -2.00 -1.52 -9.95
N LYS A 50 -2.71 -0.76 -9.12
CA LYS A 50 -3.39 0.46 -9.53
C LYS A 50 -2.51 1.65 -9.18
N ASP A 51 -2.01 2.36 -10.18
CA ASP A 51 -1.35 3.63 -10.00
C ASP A 51 -2.40 4.74 -9.99
N ASN A 52 -2.72 5.23 -8.80
CA ASN A 52 -3.68 6.33 -8.60
C ASN A 52 -3.06 7.70 -8.93
N ILE A 53 -1.73 7.83 -9.08
CA ILE A 53 -1.07 9.07 -9.52
C ILE A 53 -1.26 9.26 -11.03
N LYS A 54 -1.00 8.19 -11.80
CA LYS A 54 -1.12 8.21 -13.26
C LYS A 54 -2.50 7.78 -13.76
N ASN A 55 -3.38 7.37 -12.84
CA ASN A 55 -4.70 6.79 -13.10
C ASN A 55 -4.64 5.64 -14.13
N ARG A 56 -3.67 4.74 -13.96
CA ARG A 56 -3.38 3.60 -14.86
C ARG A 56 -3.16 2.32 -14.07
N ILE A 57 -3.35 1.18 -14.73
CA ILE A 57 -2.99 -0.13 -14.19
C ILE A 57 -1.52 -0.38 -14.56
N ALA A 58 -0.70 -0.71 -13.55
CA ALA A 58 0.68 -1.13 -13.73
C ALA A 58 0.77 -2.64 -13.54
N GLU A 59 1.32 -3.35 -14.53
CA GLU A 59 1.60 -4.77 -14.44
C GLU A 59 3.11 -4.94 -14.22
N VAL A 60 3.49 -5.59 -13.13
CA VAL A 60 4.88 -5.97 -12.85
C VAL A 60 5.00 -7.47 -13.08
N ALA A 61 5.71 -7.86 -14.13
CA ALA A 61 5.90 -9.25 -14.50
C ALA A 61 7.29 -9.74 -14.07
N VAL A 62 7.39 -11.02 -13.72
CA VAL A 62 8.66 -11.70 -13.51
C VAL A 62 9.20 -12.17 -14.85
N GLN A 63 10.26 -11.53 -15.35
CA GLN A 63 10.92 -11.90 -16.61
C GLN A 63 12.36 -12.35 -16.34
N LYS A 64 12.71 -13.57 -16.78
CA LYS A 64 14.09 -14.12 -16.69
C LYS A 64 14.70 -14.07 -15.29
N GLY A 65 13.88 -14.17 -14.25
CA GLY A 65 14.34 -14.11 -12.85
C GLY A 65 14.45 -12.68 -12.27
N GLU A 66 13.95 -11.66 -12.97
CA GLU A 66 13.93 -10.28 -12.50
C GLU A 66 12.52 -9.69 -12.60
N LEU A 67 12.19 -8.71 -11.75
CA LEU A 67 10.93 -7.95 -11.86
C LEU A 67 11.06 -6.88 -12.95
N PHE A 68 10.06 -6.79 -13.81
CA PHE A 68 9.98 -5.81 -14.88
C PHE A 68 8.61 -5.13 -14.88
N CYS A 69 8.59 -3.80 -14.82
CA CYS A 69 7.35 -3.04 -14.87
C CYS A 69 6.96 -2.78 -16.32
N GLN A 70 5.83 -3.34 -16.77
CA GLN A 70 5.29 -3.12 -18.12
C GLN A 70 4.82 -1.68 -18.35
N LEU A 71 4.49 -0.94 -17.28
CA LEU A 71 4.01 0.44 -17.39
C LEU A 71 5.15 1.46 -17.56
N CYS A 72 6.29 1.22 -16.91
CA CYS A 72 7.45 2.11 -16.97
C CYS A 72 8.53 1.59 -17.94
N GLU A 73 8.40 0.35 -18.42
CA GLU A 73 9.39 -0.34 -19.27
C GLU A 73 10.80 -0.40 -18.65
N GLU A 74 10.87 -0.35 -17.32
CA GLU A 74 12.09 -0.26 -16.55
C GLU A 74 12.11 -1.32 -15.43
N LYS A 75 13.33 -1.70 -15.02
CA LYS A 75 13.60 -2.63 -13.92
C LYS A 75 13.77 -1.95 -12.56
N ASP A 76 13.87 -0.62 -12.54
CA ASP A 76 13.99 0.17 -11.33
C ASP A 76 12.97 1.31 -11.39
N CYS A 77 11.82 1.09 -10.76
CA CYS A 77 10.77 2.10 -10.70
C CYS A 77 9.99 2.00 -9.39
N VAL A 78 9.19 3.04 -9.11
CA VAL A 78 8.37 3.11 -7.88
C VAL A 78 7.42 1.92 -7.75
N HIS A 79 6.90 1.39 -8.87
CA HIS A 79 6.03 0.20 -8.86
C HIS A 79 6.78 -1.06 -8.43
N ILE A 80 8.03 -1.25 -8.87
CA ILE A 80 8.86 -2.39 -8.46
C ILE A 80 9.24 -2.28 -6.98
N GLY A 81 9.64 -1.08 -6.52
CA GLY A 81 9.91 -0.84 -5.10
C GLY A 81 8.69 -1.11 -4.21
N PHE A 82 7.49 -0.76 -4.67
CA PHE A 82 6.24 -1.08 -3.98
C PHE A 82 5.95 -2.60 -3.96
N VAL A 83 6.21 -3.30 -5.06
CA VAL A 83 6.05 -4.76 -5.11
C VAL A 83 6.99 -5.47 -4.13
N PHE A 84 8.21 -4.97 -3.97
CA PHE A 84 9.15 -5.48 -2.96
C PHE A 84 8.79 -5.14 -1.52
N SER A 85 7.84 -4.24 -1.26
CA SER A 85 7.34 -4.00 0.10
C SER A 85 6.16 -4.91 0.48
N LEU A 86 5.58 -5.63 -0.50
CA LEU A 86 4.47 -6.53 -0.28
C LEU A 86 4.95 -7.90 0.24
N PRO A 87 4.55 -8.34 1.44
CA PRO A 87 4.96 -9.62 2.00
C PRO A 87 4.49 -10.81 1.14
N ASP A 88 3.30 -10.72 0.56
CA ASP A 88 2.72 -11.74 -0.32
C ASP A 88 3.61 -12.03 -1.53
N VAL A 89 4.33 -11.02 -2.03
CA VAL A 89 5.21 -11.17 -3.19
C VAL A 89 6.55 -11.78 -2.79
N TYR A 90 7.01 -11.58 -1.55
CA TYR A 90 8.24 -12.23 -1.06
C TYR A 90 8.15 -13.74 -1.09
N GLU A 91 6.99 -14.33 -0.76
CA GLU A 91 6.81 -15.78 -0.80
C GLU A 91 6.97 -16.31 -2.23
N ILE A 92 6.38 -15.62 -3.20
CA ILE A 92 6.45 -15.96 -4.62
C ILE A 92 7.88 -15.79 -5.15
N LEU A 93 8.54 -14.68 -4.81
CA LEU A 93 9.93 -14.43 -5.22
C LEU A 93 10.92 -15.43 -4.60
N ASN A 94 10.76 -15.76 -3.32
CA ASN A 94 11.59 -16.75 -2.63
C ASN A 94 11.42 -18.15 -3.22
N SER A 95 10.19 -18.54 -3.57
CA SER A 95 9.93 -19.83 -4.25
C SER A 95 10.66 -19.96 -5.59
N ARG A 96 11.01 -18.82 -6.21
CA ARG A 96 11.69 -18.72 -7.51
C ARG A 96 13.17 -18.39 -7.41
N GLY A 97 13.70 -18.20 -6.21
CA GLY A 97 15.11 -17.84 -5.98
C GLY A 97 15.48 -16.40 -6.36
N ILE A 98 14.48 -15.53 -6.56
CA ILE A 98 14.70 -14.13 -6.95
C ILE A 98 14.91 -13.30 -5.69
N ARG A 99 16.06 -12.64 -5.59
CA ARG A 99 16.43 -11.80 -4.43
C ARG A 99 16.41 -10.33 -4.82
N HIS A 100 15.97 -9.49 -3.89
CA HIS A 100 16.09 -8.04 -4.03
C HIS A 100 17.58 -7.67 -4.15
N PRO A 101 18.02 -6.99 -5.23
CA PRO A 101 19.39 -6.47 -5.29
C PRO A 101 19.58 -5.48 -4.13
N LYS A 102 20.70 -5.63 -3.41
CA LYS A 102 21.08 -4.73 -2.29
C LYS A 102 21.48 -3.36 -2.79
#